data_AF-A0A252CTQ2-F1
#
_entry.id   AF-A0A252CTQ2-F1
#
_cell.length_a   1.000
_cell.length_b   1.000
_cell.length_c   1.000
_cell.angle_alpha   90.00
_cell.angle_beta   90.00
_cell.angle_gamma   90.00
#
_symmetry.space_group_name_H-M   'P 1'
#
loop_
_entity.id
_entity.type
_entity.pdbx_description
1 polymer ?
#
loop_
_entity_poly.entity_id
_entity_poly.type
_entity_poly.pdbx_seq_one_letter_code
_entity_poly.pdbx_strand_id
1 'polypeptide(L)'
;MREIKDSDKKPVAIPISPLQVKTITTAIAPLQFPEHDIGNEWERLVVQVQCINQMAAQLEAMILEFKTIAGTLQKKSQPYKSICQYLPVSVPWILQKPDESFILTMRKVDIFQAEREAAQLAQQLRQHSKKKEWRSQ
;
A
#
# COMPACT_ATOMS: atom_id res chain seq x y z
N MET A 1 17.47 -21.68 8.52
CA MET A 1 18.39 -22.76 8.07
C MET A 1 18.91 -23.49 9.29
N ARG A 2 19.14 -24.80 9.13
CA ARG A 2 19.54 -25.84 10.11
C ARG A 2 18.36 -26.59 10.72
N GLU A 3 18.31 -27.91 10.78
CA GLU A 3 19.02 -29.02 10.12
C GLU A 3 18.30 -30.28 10.64
N ILE A 4 18.05 -31.28 9.79
CA ILE A 4 17.48 -32.57 10.20
C ILE A 4 18.62 -33.44 10.72
N LYS A 5 18.43 -34.11 11.86
CA LYS A 5 19.24 -35.28 12.24
C LYS A 5 18.36 -36.46 12.64
N ASP A 6 18.57 -37.50 11.87
CA ASP A 6 18.12 -38.87 11.99
C ASP A 6 18.96 -39.62 13.04
N SER A 7 18.36 -40.53 13.81
CA SER A 7 19.07 -41.63 14.48
C SER A 7 18.08 -42.66 15.04
N ASP A 8 17.65 -43.53 14.15
CA ASP A 8 17.77 -44.99 14.20
C ASP A 8 18.36 -45.70 15.47
N LYS A 9 17.68 -46.82 15.82
CA LYS A 9 18.14 -48.08 16.46
C LYS A 9 18.17 -48.22 18.00
N LYS A 10 17.27 -49.08 18.54
CA LYS A 10 17.53 -50.53 18.76
C LYS A 10 16.29 -51.28 19.33
N PRO A 11 16.18 -52.60 19.06
CA PRO A 11 15.08 -53.45 19.51
C PRO A 11 15.39 -54.08 20.88
N VAL A 12 14.39 -54.21 21.75
CA VAL A 12 14.47 -55.06 22.94
C VAL A 12 13.38 -56.11 22.87
N ALA A 13 13.83 -57.36 22.81
CA ALA A 13 13.03 -58.55 22.73
C ALA A 13 12.71 -59.09 24.14
N ILE A 14 11.41 -59.29 24.38
CA ILE A 14 10.72 -60.45 25.00
C ILE A 14 11.05 -60.75 26.51
N PRO A 15 10.02 -61.02 27.35
CA PRO A 15 9.63 -62.42 27.57
C PRO A 15 8.12 -62.66 27.44
N ILE A 16 7.76 -63.61 26.59
CA ILE A 16 6.47 -64.27 26.52
C ILE A 16 6.51 -65.32 27.62
N SER A 17 5.60 -65.23 28.58
CA SER A 17 5.22 -66.37 29.41
C SER A 17 3.70 -66.59 29.30
N PRO A 18 3.27 -67.85 29.14
CA PRO A 18 1.91 -68.23 28.77
C PRO A 18 1.03 -68.36 30.01
N LEU A 19 -0.23 -67.93 29.94
CA LEU A 19 -1.40 -68.22 30.81
C LEU A 19 -2.27 -66.96 30.82
N GLN A 20 -3.57 -66.90 30.56
CA GLN A 20 -4.66 -67.87 30.57
C GLN A 20 -5.71 -67.40 29.55
N VAL A 21 -6.30 -68.33 28.80
CA VAL A 21 -7.54 -68.10 28.06
C VAL A 21 -8.65 -67.92 29.11
N LYS A 22 -8.95 -66.68 29.48
CA LYS A 22 -10.23 -66.34 30.09
C LYS A 22 -11.07 -65.68 29.02
N THR A 23 -12.12 -66.37 28.62
CA THR A 23 -13.26 -65.86 27.89
C THR A 23 -13.79 -64.63 28.63
N ILE A 24 -13.41 -63.44 28.18
CA ILE A 24 -14.05 -62.19 28.59
C ILE A 24 -14.75 -61.66 27.34
N THR A 25 -16.05 -61.88 27.31
CA THR A 25 -16.98 -61.19 26.41
C THR A 25 -17.10 -59.75 26.88
N THR A 26 -16.13 -58.90 26.50
CA THR A 26 -16.27 -57.45 26.66
C THR A 26 -16.62 -56.86 25.30
N ALA A 27 -17.86 -56.40 25.19
CA ALA A 27 -18.34 -55.63 24.05
C ALA A 27 -17.41 -54.44 23.79
N ILE A 28 -16.96 -54.31 22.54
CA ILE A 28 -16.25 -53.11 22.09
C ILE A 28 -17.27 -51.97 22.13
N ALA A 29 -17.16 -51.07 23.10
CA ALA A 29 -17.92 -49.82 23.08
C ALA A 29 -17.48 -48.99 21.86
N PRO A 30 -18.41 -48.40 21.08
CA PRO A 30 -18.03 -47.57 19.94
C PRO A 30 -17.13 -46.42 20.40
N LEU A 31 -16.07 -46.15 19.64
CA LEU A 31 -15.29 -44.91 19.79
C LEU A 31 -16.25 -43.74 19.57
N GLN A 32 -16.65 -43.06 20.65
CA GLN A 32 -17.35 -41.79 20.54
C GLN A 32 -16.38 -40.78 19.94
N PHE A 33 -16.62 -40.40 18.69
CA PHE A 33 -16.00 -39.23 18.11
C PHE A 33 -16.41 -38.02 18.96
N PRO A 34 -15.48 -37.11 19.33
CA PRO A 34 -15.88 -35.84 19.90
C PRO A 34 -16.82 -35.19 18.88
N GLU A 35 -18.07 -34.95 19.26
CA GLU A 35 -18.98 -34.11 18.49
C GLU A 35 -18.42 -32.69 18.54
N HIS A 36 -17.44 -32.40 17.68
CA HIS A 36 -17.11 -31.03 17.37
C HIS A 36 -18.32 -30.46 16.64
N ASP A 37 -18.94 -29.47 17.28
CA ASP A 37 -20.11 -28.73 16.83
C ASP A 37 -19.75 -27.86 15.61
N ILE A 38 -19.39 -28.52 14.51
CA ILE A 38 -19.02 -27.90 13.23
C ILE A 38 -20.20 -27.05 12.72
N GLY A 39 -21.45 -27.44 13.03
CA GLY A 39 -22.65 -26.69 12.66
C GLY A 39 -22.65 -25.27 13.23
N ASN A 40 -22.35 -25.11 14.52
CA ASN A 40 -22.31 -23.83 15.21
C ASN A 40 -21.17 -22.92 14.70
N GLU A 41 -20.01 -23.49 14.33
CA GLU A 41 -18.93 -22.71 13.72
C GLU A 41 -19.32 -22.15 12.35
N TRP A 42 -20.04 -22.93 11.52
CA TRP A 42 -20.56 -22.45 10.23
C TRP A 42 -21.65 -21.38 10.40
N GLU A 43 -22.56 -21.54 11.35
CA GLU A 43 -23.58 -20.53 11.65
C GLU A 43 -22.94 -19.22 12.10
N ARG A 44 -21.93 -19.29 12.96
CA ARG A 44 -21.14 -18.11 13.37
C ARG A 44 -20.45 -17.45 12.19
N LEU A 45 -19.87 -18.23 11.28
CA LEU A 45 -19.24 -17.69 10.07
C LEU A 45 -20.25 -16.98 9.17
N VAL A 46 -21.44 -17.56 8.97
CA VAL A 46 -22.52 -16.95 8.17
C VAL A 46 -22.95 -15.61 8.77
N VAL A 47 -23.14 -15.54 10.09
CA VAL A 47 -23.48 -14.28 10.78
C VAL A 47 -22.37 -13.24 10.60
N GLN A 48 -21.10 -13.64 10.69
CA GLN A 48 -19.97 -12.72 10.46
C GLN A 48 -19.91 -12.21 9.02
N VAL A 49 -20.13 -13.08 8.03
CA VAL A 49 -20.18 -12.67 6.62
C VAL A 49 -21.33 -11.70 6.36
N GLN A 50 -22.50 -11.94 6.95
CA GLN A 50 -23.63 -11.02 6.85
C GLN A 50 -23.30 -9.66 7.47
N CYS A 51 -22.66 -9.64 8.65
CA CYS A 51 -22.19 -8.41 9.30
C CYS A 51 -21.20 -7.63 8.41
N ILE A 52 -20.22 -8.32 7.82
CA ILE A 52 -19.24 -7.70 6.90
C ILE A 52 -19.95 -7.10 5.69
N ASN A 53 -20.88 -7.82 5.07
CA ASN A 53 -21.63 -7.34 3.92
C ASN A 53 -22.46 -6.10 4.27
N GLN A 54 -23.07 -6.08 5.45
CA GLN A 54 -23.81 -4.92 5.94
C GLN A 54 -22.91 -3.70 6.14
N MET A 55 -21.74 -3.88 6.76
CA MET A 55 -20.76 -2.80 6.92
C MET A 55 -20.23 -2.30 5.58
N ALA A 56 -19.99 -3.21 4.62
CA ALA A 56 -19.56 -2.85 3.27
C ALA A 56 -20.62 -1.98 2.56
N ALA A 57 -21.89 -2.36 2.64
CA ALA A 57 -22.99 -1.57 2.07
C ALA A 57 -23.10 -0.18 2.71
N GLN A 58 -22.90 -0.08 4.03
CA GLN A 58 -22.89 1.21 4.73
C GLN A 58 -21.71 2.08 4.30
N LEU A 59 -20.53 1.50 4.10
CA LEU A 59 -19.34 2.20 3.65
C LEU A 59 -19.51 2.72 2.21
N GLU A 60 -20.07 1.92 1.32
CA GLU A 60 -20.39 2.35 -0.04
C GLU A 60 -21.36 3.53 -0.05
N ALA A 61 -22.41 3.49 0.77
CA ALA A 61 -23.35 4.59 0.92
C ALA A 61 -22.65 5.88 1.42
N MET A 62 -21.82 5.78 2.47
CA MET A 62 -21.06 6.93 2.97
C MET A 62 -20.09 7.50 1.94
N ILE A 63 -19.43 6.66 1.15
CA ILE A 63 -18.54 7.13 0.07
C ILE A 63 -19.34 7.89 -1.00
N LEU A 64 -20.54 7.43 -1.35
CA LEU A 64 -21.40 8.10 -2.31
C LEU A 64 -21.87 9.47 -1.79
N GLU A 65 -22.26 9.55 -0.52
CA GLU A 65 -22.60 10.82 0.13
C GLU A 65 -21.41 11.77 0.16
N PHE A 66 -20.24 11.28 0.55
CA PHE A 66 -19.00 12.05 0.55
C PHE A 66 -18.66 12.58 -0.85
N LYS A 67 -18.73 11.73 -1.88
CA LYS A 67 -18.53 12.14 -3.28
C LYS A 67 -19.54 13.20 -3.71
N THR A 68 -20.78 13.08 -3.26
CA THR A 68 -21.84 14.06 -3.54
C THR A 68 -21.50 15.40 -2.90
N ILE A 69 -21.11 15.41 -1.62
CA ILE A 69 -20.68 16.62 -0.90
C ILE A 69 -19.46 17.24 -1.58
N ALA A 70 -18.41 16.45 -1.85
CA ALA A 70 -17.20 16.90 -2.54
C ALA A 70 -17.52 17.48 -3.93
N GLY A 71 -18.40 16.82 -4.69
CA GLY A 71 -18.85 17.30 -5.99
C GLY A 71 -19.63 18.61 -5.90
N THR A 72 -20.48 18.79 -4.87
CA THR A 72 -21.16 20.08 -4.65
C THR A 72 -20.18 21.18 -4.26
N LEU A 73 -19.16 20.88 -3.45
CA LEU A 73 -18.10 21.82 -3.10
C LEU A 73 -17.27 22.21 -4.33
N GLN A 74 -16.94 21.26 -5.20
CA GLN A 74 -16.23 21.53 -6.45
C GLN A 74 -17.05 22.37 -7.44
N LYS A 75 -18.37 22.14 -7.51
CA LYS A 75 -19.27 22.98 -8.32
C LYS A 75 -19.43 24.38 -7.75
N LYS A 76 -19.41 24.52 -6.42
CA LYS A 76 -19.47 25.81 -5.71
C LYS A 76 -18.13 26.54 -5.71
N SER A 77 -17.01 25.83 -5.87
CA SER A 77 -15.75 26.42 -6.27
C SER A 77 -15.84 26.78 -7.75
N GLN A 78 -16.54 27.87 -8.06
CA GLN A 78 -16.18 28.71 -9.20
C GLN A 78 -14.65 28.84 -9.19
N PRO A 79 -13.96 28.78 -10.35
CA PRO A 79 -12.54 29.08 -10.38
C PRO A 79 -12.38 30.41 -9.65
N TYR A 80 -11.67 30.40 -8.52
CA TYR A 80 -11.44 31.59 -7.72
C TYR A 80 -11.09 32.68 -8.70
N LYS A 81 -11.90 33.75 -8.79
CA LYS A 81 -11.52 34.95 -9.54
C LYS A 81 -10.15 35.30 -9.00
N SER A 82 -9.11 35.09 -9.81
CA SER A 82 -7.73 35.32 -9.41
C SER A 82 -7.69 36.74 -8.86
N ILE A 83 -7.50 36.87 -7.54
CA ILE A 83 -7.56 38.16 -6.83
C ILE A 83 -6.53 39.12 -7.45
N CYS A 84 -5.47 38.57 -8.04
CA CYS A 84 -4.46 39.27 -8.81
C CYS A 84 -4.41 38.71 -10.24
N GLN A 85 -4.50 39.61 -11.23
CA GLN A 85 -4.07 39.31 -12.60
C GLN A 85 -2.57 39.60 -12.70
N TYR A 86 -1.76 38.57 -12.88
CA TYR A 86 -0.33 38.72 -13.07
C TYR A 86 -0.06 39.03 -14.54
N LEU A 87 0.47 40.23 -14.79
CA LEU A 87 0.79 40.69 -16.13
C LEU A 87 2.26 40.34 -16.45
N PRO A 88 2.55 39.93 -17.70
CA PRO A 88 3.92 39.75 -18.15
C PRO A 88 4.72 41.05 -18.00
N VAL A 89 5.87 40.98 -17.34
CA VAL A 89 6.76 42.13 -17.13
C VAL A 89 7.88 42.10 -18.16
N SER A 90 8.20 43.25 -18.73
CA SER A 90 9.35 43.38 -19.63
C SER A 90 10.64 43.53 -18.81
N VAL A 91 11.52 42.54 -18.91
CA VAL A 91 12.83 42.55 -18.25
C VAL A 91 13.96 42.76 -19.25
N PRO A 92 15.05 43.45 -18.89
CA PRO A 92 16.22 43.58 -19.76
C PRO A 92 16.88 42.21 -20.00
N TRP A 93 17.21 41.94 -21.26
CA TRP A 93 17.84 40.73 -21.74
C TRP A 93 19.04 41.08 -22.62
N ILE A 94 20.21 40.58 -22.26
CA ILE A 94 21.43 40.80 -23.02
C ILE A 94 21.60 39.66 -24.02
N LEU A 95 21.68 39.98 -25.30
CA LEU A 95 21.97 39.03 -26.36
C LEU A 95 23.38 39.29 -26.88
N GLN A 96 24.21 38.23 -26.92
CA GLN A 96 25.50 38.27 -27.59
C GLN A 96 25.31 37.93 -29.05
N LYS A 97 25.84 38.78 -29.93
CA LYS A 97 25.84 38.57 -31.37
C LYS A 97 27.09 37.80 -31.81
N PRO A 98 27.10 37.22 -33.03
CA PRO A 98 28.27 36.53 -33.58
C PRO A 98 29.47 37.45 -33.84
N ASP A 99 29.27 38.77 -33.84
CA ASP A 99 30.31 39.80 -33.96
C ASP A 99 30.93 40.19 -32.60
N GLU A 100 30.70 39.38 -31.55
CA GLU A 100 31.11 39.61 -30.16
C GLU A 100 30.51 40.87 -29.50
N SER A 101 29.61 41.58 -30.16
CA SER A 101 28.90 42.71 -29.57
C SER A 101 27.72 42.27 -28.71
N PHE A 102 27.37 43.08 -27.72
CA PHE A 102 26.22 42.86 -26.84
C PHE A 102 25.09 43.84 -27.17
N ILE A 103 23.87 43.32 -27.28
CA ILE A 103 22.67 44.15 -27.41
C ILE A 103 21.80 43.99 -26.18
N LEU A 104 21.46 45.13 -25.58
CA LEU A 104 20.43 45.20 -24.55
C LEU A 104 19.06 45.22 -25.23
N THR A 105 18.28 44.15 -25.03
CA THR A 105 16.91 44.00 -25.51
C THR A 105 15.95 43.88 -24.33
N MET A 106 14.64 43.99 -24.58
CA MET A 106 13.63 43.74 -23.55
C MET A 106 12.89 42.45 -23.89
N ARG A 107 12.75 41.55 -22.92
CA ARG A 107 11.98 40.30 -23.06
C ARG A 107 10.77 40.34 -22.14
N LYS A 108 9.59 40.00 -22.65
CA LYS A 108 8.41 39.78 -21.80
C LYS A 108 8.56 38.45 -21.07
N VAL A 109 8.46 38.49 -19.75
CA VAL A 109 8.56 37.32 -18.87
C VAL A 109 7.41 37.33 -17.88
N ASP A 110 6.77 36.19 -17.72
CA ASP A 110 5.91 35.93 -16.57
C ASP A 110 6.81 35.52 -15.39
N ILE A 111 6.84 36.36 -14.36
CA ILE A 111 7.73 36.22 -13.21
C ILE A 111 7.42 34.92 -12.45
N PHE A 112 6.15 34.55 -12.32
CA PHE A 112 5.76 33.37 -11.54
C PHE A 112 6.03 32.07 -12.29
N GLN A 113 5.85 32.10 -13.62
CA GLN A 113 6.25 30.98 -14.44
C GLN A 113 7.77 30.80 -14.39
N ALA A 114 8.54 31.89 -14.54
CA ALA A 114 9.99 31.84 -14.48
C ALA A 114 10.50 31.35 -13.10
N GLU A 115 9.88 31.79 -12.00
CA GLU A 115 10.20 31.31 -10.65
C GLU A 115 9.97 29.79 -10.52
N ARG A 116 8.84 29.30 -11.01
CA ARG A 116 8.50 27.88 -10.95
C ARG A 116 9.47 27.03 -11.76
N GLU A 117 9.80 27.47 -12.97
CA GLU A 117 10.78 26.81 -13.83
C GLU A 117 12.17 26.81 -13.18
N ALA A 118 12.58 27.93 -12.59
CA ALA A 118 13.85 28.05 -11.87
C ALA A 118 13.90 27.11 -10.65
N ALA A 119 12.82 26.98 -9.89
CA ALA A 119 12.72 26.05 -8.77
C ALA A 119 12.84 24.60 -9.23
N GLN A 120 12.18 24.22 -10.33
CA GLN A 120 12.28 22.87 -10.90
C GLN A 120 13.71 22.57 -11.37
N LEU A 121 14.34 23.51 -12.08
CA LEU A 121 15.72 23.38 -12.53
C LEU A 121 16.68 23.23 -11.34
N ALA A 122 16.52 24.07 -10.30
CA ALA A 122 17.33 23.99 -9.09
C ALA A 122 17.19 22.62 -8.40
N GLN A 123 15.97 22.07 -8.35
CA GLN A 123 15.74 20.74 -7.80
C GLN A 123 16.41 19.64 -8.63
N GLN A 124 16.31 19.70 -9.96
CA GLN A 124 16.98 18.76 -10.86
C GLN A 124 18.50 18.81 -10.71
N LEU A 125 19.08 20.01 -10.63
CA LEU A 125 20.51 20.19 -10.41
C LEU A 125 20.96 19.60 -9.07
N ARG A 126 20.20 19.82 -7.99
CA ARG A 126 20.49 19.21 -6.68
C ARG A 126 20.48 17.68 -6.73
N GLN A 127 19.51 17.09 -7.43
CA GLN A 127 19.44 15.63 -7.59
C GLN A 127 20.61 15.11 -8.44
N HIS A 128 20.94 15.80 -9.52
CA HIS A 128 22.05 15.43 -10.40
C HIS A 128 23.41 15.51 -9.67
N SER A 129 23.65 16.58 -8.90
CA SER A 129 24.85 16.74 -8.10
C SER A 129 24.99 15.63 -7.06
N LYS A 130 23.92 15.29 -6.34
CA LYS A 130 23.91 14.14 -5.42
C LYS A 130 24.31 12.85 -6.14
N LYS A 131 23.68 12.55 -7.28
CA LYS A 131 23.99 11.33 -8.07
C LYS A 131 25.45 11.28 -8.54
N LYS A 132 26.05 12.43 -8.87
CA LYS A 132 27.45 12.51 -9.26
C LYS A 132 28.38 12.22 -8.07
N GLU A 133 28.07 12.76 -6.91
CA GLU A 133 28.81 12.50 -5.66
C GLU A 133 28.82 11.00 -5.30
N TRP A 134 27.68 10.32 -5.40
CA TRP A 134 27.59 8.87 -5.18
C TRP A 134 28.35 8.01 -6.19
N ARG A 135 28.64 8.53 -7.40
CA ARG A 135 29.40 7.80 -8.43
C ARG A 135 30.91 8.02 -8.33
N SER A 136 31.34 8.97 -7.51
CA SER A 136 32.75 9.29 -7.28
C SER A 136 33.30 8.70 -5.98
N GLN A 137 32.48 7.95 -5.26
CA GLN A 137 32.84 7.08 -4.13
C GLN A 137 32.97 5.63 -4.62
#